data_AF-A0A848Z4Q6-F1
#
_entry.id   AF-A0A848Z4Q6-F1
#
_cell.length_a   1.000
_cell.length_b   1.000
_cell.length_c   1.000
_cell.angle_alpha   90.00
_cell.angle_beta   90.00
_cell.angle_gamma   90.00
#
_symmetry.space_group_name_H-M   'P 1'
#
loop_
_entity.id
_entity.type
_entity.pdbx_description
1 polymer ?
#
loop_
_entity_poly.entity_id
_entity_poly.type
_entity_poly.pdbx_seq_one_letter_code
_entity_poly.pdbx_strand_id
1 'polypeptide(L)'
;MLAHPLLIGSEIYRTSSYGRKHPLAIPRVSTAIDLSRAMGWLPDGQYLDSPTATPDQLARFHDPDYIRAVRDAERDQRLDPERRARYHLGKIDNPIFAEIFGRPATAAGGSILAAEVLAEGGIVYSPAGGTHHGRADRASGFCYFNDPVLGILALLDQGLERIYYVDVDAHHGDGVEDAFATDDRVLTVSVHEGGRWPYTGAVEDRAGGMARNLPVPEGFNDSEMDAILERVLLPLGRTFRPQAVVLQCGADGLADDPLSRLALSNRALWRVVAALRDLAPRCLVLGGGGYNPWTVGRCWAGVWAVLNGIDPPETAPAAEPVLRALSWHRAAGRHPPEPWLTTIADRPRPGPVRDAVIAVIDSTLRT
;
A
#
# COMPACT_ATOMS: atom_id res chain seq x y z
N MET A 1 -3.78 24.86 -2.06
CA MET A 1 -3.62 23.61 -2.85
C MET A 1 -2.16 23.42 -3.19
N LEU A 2 -1.60 22.22 -3.02
CA LEU A 2 -0.20 21.94 -3.37
C LEU A 2 0.07 22.22 -4.85
N ALA A 3 1.18 22.91 -5.15
CA ALA A 3 1.58 23.23 -6.52
C ALA A 3 2.13 22.02 -7.30
N HIS A 4 2.72 21.07 -6.58
CA HIS A 4 3.30 19.84 -7.11
C HIS A 4 3.03 18.68 -6.13
N PRO A 5 3.06 17.42 -6.59
CA PRO A 5 3.00 16.27 -5.69
C PRO A 5 4.15 16.28 -4.68
N LEU A 6 3.93 15.70 -3.49
CA LEU A 6 4.96 15.50 -2.47
C LEU A 6 5.17 14.01 -2.19
N LEU A 7 6.41 13.58 -1.99
CA LEU A 7 6.78 12.24 -1.54
C LEU A 7 7.22 12.30 -0.08
N ILE A 8 6.62 11.48 0.77
CA ILE A 8 7.01 11.32 2.17
C ILE A 8 7.84 10.04 2.33
N GLY A 9 9.04 10.16 2.89
CA GLY A 9 9.95 9.02 3.09
C GLY A 9 10.76 9.15 4.39
N SER A 10 11.59 8.16 4.70
CA SER A 10 12.54 8.24 5.81
C SER A 10 13.66 7.20 5.63
N GLU A 11 14.86 7.53 6.11
CA GLU A 11 16.01 6.62 6.05
C GLU A 11 15.88 5.41 6.99
N ILE A 12 14.96 5.44 7.97
CA ILE A 12 14.68 4.27 8.82
C ILE A 12 14.30 3.05 7.98
N TYR A 13 13.69 3.24 6.80
CA TYR A 13 13.27 2.14 5.94
C TYR A 13 14.42 1.41 5.25
N ARG A 14 15.59 2.07 5.13
CA ARG A 14 16.82 1.52 4.58
C ARG A 14 17.59 0.71 5.61
N THR A 15 17.60 1.17 6.87
CA THR A 15 18.44 0.62 7.93
C THR A 15 17.75 -0.44 8.78
N SER A 16 16.45 -0.29 9.02
CA SER A 16 15.67 -1.23 9.82
C SER A 16 15.33 -2.51 9.05
N SER A 17 15.29 -3.65 9.73
CA SER A 17 15.01 -4.97 9.15
C SER A 17 14.11 -5.82 10.05
N TYR A 18 13.15 -6.52 9.45
CA TYR A 18 12.30 -7.52 10.11
C TYR A 18 13.06 -8.82 10.47
N GLY A 19 14.35 -8.88 10.18
CA GLY A 19 15.21 -10.05 10.38
C GLY A 19 15.33 -10.93 9.13
N ARG A 20 16.51 -11.51 8.90
CA ARG A 20 16.95 -12.13 7.63
C ARG A 20 16.01 -13.15 6.98
N LYS A 21 15.15 -13.81 7.76
CA LYS A 21 14.24 -14.86 7.26
C LYS A 21 12.85 -14.34 6.90
N HIS A 22 12.53 -13.10 7.26
CA HIS A 22 11.21 -12.53 7.05
C HIS A 22 11.00 -12.09 5.59
N PRO A 23 9.80 -12.24 4.99
CA PRO A 23 9.54 -11.78 3.62
C PRO A 23 9.85 -10.30 3.38
N LEU A 24 9.62 -9.45 4.38
CA LEU A 24 9.97 -8.02 4.36
C LEU A 24 11.44 -7.70 4.63
N ALA A 25 12.34 -8.70 4.70
CA ALA A 25 13.78 -8.48 4.83
C ALA A 25 14.43 -8.13 3.49
N ILE A 26 13.85 -7.13 2.81
CA ILE A 26 14.28 -6.61 1.51
C ILE A 26 14.17 -5.08 1.50
N PRO A 27 15.01 -4.38 0.73
CA PRO A 27 14.81 -2.96 0.50
C PRO A 27 13.57 -2.74 -0.39
N ARG A 28 12.76 -1.72 -0.08
CA ARG A 28 11.51 -1.40 -0.77
C ARG A 28 11.36 0.11 -0.98
N VAL A 29 11.06 0.82 0.11
CA VAL A 29 10.89 2.29 0.11
C VAL A 29 12.17 3.00 -0.33
N SER A 30 13.31 2.60 0.23
CA SER A 30 14.61 3.15 -0.15
C SER A 30 14.93 2.93 -1.62
N THR A 31 14.60 1.76 -2.17
CA THR A 31 14.77 1.45 -3.60
C THR A 31 13.91 2.34 -4.47
N ALA A 32 12.64 2.54 -4.11
CA ALA A 32 11.75 3.44 -4.85
C ALA A 32 12.29 4.88 -4.87
N ILE A 33 12.74 5.40 -3.72
CA ILE A 33 13.33 6.74 -3.60
C ILE A 33 14.62 6.86 -4.42
N ASP A 34 15.52 5.88 -4.31
CA ASP A 34 16.80 5.88 -5.03
C ASP A 34 16.59 5.82 -6.55
N LEU A 35 15.63 5.01 -7.02
CA LEU A 35 15.25 4.97 -8.43
C LEU A 35 14.66 6.30 -8.88
N SER A 36 13.72 6.87 -8.13
CA SER A 36 13.14 8.18 -8.48
C SER A 36 14.20 9.29 -8.52
N ARG A 37 15.19 9.27 -7.63
CA ARG A 37 16.33 10.21 -7.68
C ARG A 37 17.25 9.96 -8.85
N ALA A 38 17.65 8.71 -9.09
CA ALA A 38 18.54 8.35 -10.19
C ALA A 38 17.94 8.69 -11.56
N MET A 39 16.61 8.60 -11.68
CA MET A 39 15.86 8.99 -12.87
C MET A 39 15.61 10.49 -13.00
N GLY A 40 15.97 11.30 -12.00
CA GLY A 40 15.70 12.75 -11.97
C GLY A 40 14.22 13.10 -11.76
N TRP A 41 13.41 12.16 -11.26
CA TRP A 41 11.98 12.34 -11.01
C TRP A 41 11.66 12.92 -9.64
N LEU A 42 12.58 12.84 -8.67
CA LEU A 42 12.39 13.31 -7.30
C LEU A 42 13.40 14.43 -6.97
N PRO A 43 13.06 15.70 -7.22
CA PRO A 43 13.83 16.84 -6.73
C PRO A 43 13.64 17.03 -5.21
N ASP A 44 14.62 17.64 -4.54
CA ASP A 44 14.62 17.82 -3.09
C ASP A 44 13.39 18.59 -2.58
N GLY A 45 12.88 19.56 -3.35
CA GLY A 45 11.70 20.35 -3.00
C GLY A 45 10.38 19.57 -2.99
N GLN A 46 10.36 18.33 -3.46
CA GLN A 46 9.19 17.44 -3.43
C GLN A 46 9.32 16.31 -2.40
N TYR A 47 10.42 16.25 -1.63
CA TYR A 47 10.63 15.26 -0.58
C TYR A 47 10.33 15.84 0.80
N LEU A 48 9.56 15.13 1.60
CA LEU A 48 9.36 15.40 3.03
C LEU A 48 9.84 14.22 3.85
N ASP A 49 10.51 14.51 4.97
CA ASP A 49 10.87 13.47 5.92
C ASP A 49 9.68 13.11 6.80
N SER A 50 9.44 11.81 6.95
CA SER A 50 8.31 11.25 7.66
C SER A 50 8.55 11.36 9.17
N PRO A 51 7.68 12.03 9.93
CA PRO A 51 7.79 12.04 11.38
C PRO A 51 7.45 10.66 11.94
N THR A 52 7.91 10.39 13.15
CA THR A 52 7.45 9.23 13.92
C THR A 52 6.18 9.61 14.67
N ALA A 53 5.07 8.90 14.43
CA ALA A 53 3.81 9.16 15.12
C ALA A 53 3.99 9.00 16.64
N THR A 54 3.43 9.96 17.38
CA THR A 54 3.39 9.89 18.84
C THR A 54 2.39 8.81 19.30
N PRO A 55 2.55 8.28 20.52
CA PRO A 55 1.56 7.37 21.10
C PRO A 55 0.12 7.93 21.10
N ASP A 56 -0.04 9.24 21.30
CA ASP A 56 -1.36 9.88 21.30
C ASP A 56 -1.97 9.93 19.89
N GLN A 57 -1.16 10.21 18.86
CA GLN A 57 -1.58 10.11 17.47
C GLN A 57 -1.96 8.67 17.09
N LEU A 58 -1.17 7.69 17.52
CA LEU A 58 -1.49 6.27 17.29
C LEU A 58 -2.78 5.85 18.01
N ALA A 59 -3.02 6.40 19.21
CA ALA A 59 -4.20 6.11 20.03
C ALA A 59 -5.51 6.66 19.46
N ARG A 60 -5.46 7.43 18.36
CA ARG A 60 -6.65 7.83 17.59
C ARG A 60 -7.41 6.63 17.00
N PHE A 61 -6.73 5.50 16.82
CA PHE A 61 -7.29 4.21 16.38
C PHE A 61 -6.86 3.03 17.25
N HIS A 62 -5.57 2.97 17.63
CA HIS A 62 -5.01 1.81 18.32
C HIS A 62 -5.26 1.86 19.83
N ASP A 63 -5.44 0.69 20.42
CA ASP A 63 -5.57 0.52 21.86
C ASP A 63 -4.27 0.97 22.58
N PRO A 64 -4.34 1.85 23.60
CA PRO A 64 -3.17 2.31 24.31
C PRO A 64 -2.32 1.21 24.99
N ASP A 65 -2.92 0.11 25.45
CA ASP A 65 -2.18 -1.04 25.99
C ASP A 65 -1.43 -1.80 24.90
N TYR A 66 -2.01 -1.91 23.71
CA TYR A 66 -1.33 -2.47 22.55
C TYR A 66 -0.12 -1.60 22.15
N ILE A 67 -0.29 -0.28 22.05
CA ILE A 67 0.81 0.66 21.75
C ILE A 67 1.93 0.52 22.79
N ARG A 68 1.59 0.45 24.08
CA ARG A 68 2.57 0.21 25.16
C ARG A 68 3.32 -1.12 24.96
N ALA A 69 2.62 -2.18 24.56
CA ALA A 69 3.25 -3.48 24.32
C ALA A 69 4.24 -3.47 23.16
N VAL A 70 3.94 -2.77 22.06
CA VAL A 70 4.89 -2.63 20.94
C VAL A 70 6.12 -1.82 21.38
N ARG A 71 5.95 -0.75 22.16
CA ARG A 71 7.07 0.03 22.72
C ARG A 71 7.93 -0.77 23.70
N ASP A 72 7.32 -1.55 24.58
CA ASP A 72 8.03 -2.43 25.50
C ASP A 72 8.81 -3.51 24.74
N ALA A 73 8.21 -4.08 23.69
CA ALA A 73 8.85 -5.07 22.82
C ALA A 73 10.08 -4.48 22.10
N GLU A 74 10.03 -3.23 21.65
CA GLU A 74 11.19 -2.55 21.08
C GLU A 74 12.29 -2.30 22.11
N ARG A 75 11.92 -1.71 23.27
CA ARG A 75 12.88 -1.38 24.33
C ARG A 75 13.62 -2.62 24.83
N ASP A 76 12.88 -3.68 25.11
CA ASP A 76 13.42 -4.86 25.80
C ASP A 76 13.84 -5.96 24.82
N GLN A 77 13.53 -5.83 23.53
CA GLN A 77 13.72 -6.84 22.48
C GLN A 77 13.11 -8.21 22.84
N ARG A 78 12.09 -8.18 23.70
CA ARG A 78 11.33 -9.33 24.17
C ARG A 78 10.00 -8.84 24.74
N LEU A 79 9.06 -9.76 24.87
CA LEU A 79 7.78 -9.52 25.50
C LEU A 79 7.34 -10.81 26.21
N ASP A 80 6.64 -10.70 27.32
CA ASP A 80 6.17 -11.87 28.07
C ASP A 80 5.17 -12.70 27.24
N PRO A 81 5.00 -14.01 27.53
CA PRO A 81 4.16 -14.90 26.74
C PRO A 81 2.69 -14.45 26.64
N GLU A 82 2.15 -13.85 27.69
CA GLU A 82 0.75 -13.42 27.75
C GLU A 82 0.51 -12.26 26.77
N ARG A 83 1.33 -11.20 26.84
CA ARG A 83 1.24 -10.06 25.93
C ARG A 83 1.57 -10.44 24.49
N ARG A 84 2.53 -11.36 24.27
CA ARG A 84 2.80 -11.92 22.92
C ARG A 84 1.58 -12.62 22.33
N ALA A 85 0.90 -13.44 23.13
CA ALA A 85 -0.29 -14.15 22.70
C ALA A 85 -1.46 -13.18 22.43
N ARG A 86 -1.70 -12.22 23.32
CA ARG A 86 -2.76 -11.22 23.21
C ARG A 86 -2.60 -10.30 22.00
N TYR A 87 -1.41 -9.71 21.85
CA TYR A 87 -1.15 -8.67 20.84
C TYR A 87 -0.58 -9.22 19.53
N HIS A 88 -0.43 -10.53 19.42
CA HIS A 88 0.12 -11.22 18.26
C HIS A 88 1.57 -10.82 17.93
N LEU A 89 2.37 -10.45 18.93
CA LEU A 89 3.75 -10.01 18.77
C LEU A 89 4.76 -11.15 19.00
N GLY A 90 5.87 -11.12 18.27
CA GLY A 90 6.90 -12.16 18.30
C GLY A 90 6.47 -13.49 17.67
N LYS A 91 5.49 -13.46 16.76
CA LYS A 91 5.12 -14.58 15.89
C LYS A 91 5.96 -14.54 14.60
N ILE A 92 5.91 -15.58 13.78
CA ILE A 92 6.65 -15.61 12.49
C ILE A 92 6.23 -14.42 11.61
N ASP A 93 4.93 -14.13 11.59
CA ASP A 93 4.36 -13.07 10.75
C ASP A 93 4.44 -11.68 11.41
N ASN A 94 4.75 -11.60 12.71
CA ASN A 94 4.86 -10.32 13.41
C ASN A 94 6.05 -10.39 14.37
N PRO A 95 7.29 -10.47 13.86
CA PRO A 95 8.49 -10.68 14.69
C PRO A 95 8.78 -9.47 15.60
N ILE A 96 9.47 -9.71 16.71
CA ILE A 96 10.12 -8.62 17.45
C ILE A 96 11.46 -8.33 16.77
N PHE A 97 11.68 -7.08 16.39
CA PHE A 97 12.91 -6.58 15.77
C PHE A 97 13.31 -5.23 16.37
N ALA A 98 14.51 -4.76 15.99
CA ALA A 98 15.16 -3.61 16.60
C ALA A 98 14.30 -2.33 16.58
N GLU A 99 13.55 -2.09 15.50
CA GLU A 99 12.66 -0.92 15.34
C GLU A 99 11.18 -1.32 15.19
N ILE A 100 10.71 -2.34 15.95
CA ILE A 100 9.31 -2.81 15.91
C ILE A 100 8.28 -1.73 16.22
N PHE A 101 8.64 -0.70 16.99
CA PHE A 101 7.79 0.48 17.20
C PHE A 101 8.16 1.59 16.21
N GLY A 102 9.44 1.99 16.18
CA GLY A 102 9.92 3.14 15.44
C GLY A 102 9.57 3.06 13.95
N ARG A 103 9.86 1.95 13.28
CA ARG A 103 9.62 1.79 11.84
C ARG A 103 8.13 1.93 11.47
N PRO A 104 7.18 1.16 12.04
CA PRO A 104 5.76 1.33 11.71
C PRO A 104 5.17 2.65 12.23
N ALA A 105 5.67 3.20 13.35
CA ALA A 105 5.23 4.52 13.81
C ALA A 105 5.70 5.64 12.87
N THR A 106 6.87 5.50 12.21
CA THR A 106 7.28 6.40 11.13
C THR A 106 6.35 6.30 9.93
N ALA A 107 5.87 5.11 9.57
CA ALA A 107 4.91 4.96 8.46
C ALA A 107 3.57 5.62 8.80
N ALA A 108 3.06 5.39 10.01
CA ALA A 108 1.87 6.06 10.55
C ALA A 108 2.01 7.58 10.55
N GLY A 109 3.15 8.10 11.01
CA GLY A 109 3.42 9.54 11.04
C GLY A 109 3.47 10.14 9.64
N GLY A 110 3.95 9.39 8.64
CA GLY A 110 3.92 9.80 7.25
C GLY A 110 2.52 9.93 6.68
N SER A 111 1.64 8.96 6.96
CA SER A 111 0.24 9.00 6.52
C SER A 111 -0.58 10.11 7.23
N ILE A 112 -0.27 10.41 8.50
CA ILE A 112 -0.86 11.54 9.23
C ILE A 112 -0.37 12.88 8.66
N LEU A 113 0.95 13.05 8.48
CA LEU A 113 1.52 14.24 7.85
C LEU A 113 0.95 14.44 6.44
N ALA A 114 0.75 13.37 5.68
CA ALA A 114 0.14 13.43 4.37
C ALA A 114 -1.26 14.05 4.42
N ALA A 115 -2.09 13.62 5.38
CA ALA A 115 -3.40 14.23 5.58
C ALA A 115 -3.27 15.72 5.90
N GLU A 116 -2.38 16.11 6.82
CA GLU A 116 -2.16 17.51 7.22
C GLU A 116 -1.79 18.39 6.02
N VAL A 117 -0.83 17.98 5.19
CA VAL A 117 -0.41 18.77 4.01
C VAL A 117 -1.46 18.79 2.89
N LEU A 118 -2.39 17.83 2.89
CA LEU A 118 -3.53 17.78 1.96
C LEU A 118 -4.69 18.69 2.37
N ALA A 119 -4.59 19.46 3.46
CA ALA A 119 -5.67 20.32 3.95
C ALA A 119 -6.30 21.22 2.87
N GLU A 120 -5.49 21.74 1.94
CA GLU A 120 -5.97 22.61 0.85
C GLU A 120 -6.08 21.92 -0.52
N GLY A 121 -5.98 20.59 -0.59
CA GLY A 121 -5.91 19.85 -1.85
C GLY A 121 -4.49 19.63 -2.37
N GLY A 122 -4.33 18.66 -3.25
CA GLY A 122 -3.06 18.24 -3.82
C GLY A 122 -2.89 16.72 -3.84
N ILE A 123 -1.65 16.28 -4.04
CA ILE A 123 -1.27 14.87 -4.15
C ILE A 123 -0.09 14.60 -3.22
N VAL A 124 -0.19 13.57 -2.39
CA VAL A 124 0.91 13.07 -1.56
C VAL A 124 1.10 11.58 -1.81
N TYR A 125 2.36 11.15 -1.86
CA TYR A 125 2.73 9.75 -1.94
C TYR A 125 3.57 9.35 -0.71
N SER A 126 3.09 8.38 0.07
CA SER A 126 3.83 7.78 1.18
C SER A 126 4.04 6.28 0.92
N PRO A 127 5.10 5.90 0.17
CA PRO A 127 5.36 4.50 -0.21
C PRO A 127 5.61 3.56 0.97
N ALA A 128 5.91 4.09 2.16
CA ALA A 128 6.11 3.29 3.36
C ALA A 128 4.81 2.87 4.05
N GLY A 129 3.71 3.57 3.76
CA GLY A 129 2.40 3.28 4.32
C GLY A 129 1.71 2.11 3.62
N GLY A 130 0.41 1.96 3.86
CA GLY A 130 -0.41 0.89 3.27
C GLY A 130 -0.46 -0.37 4.12
N THR A 131 -0.17 -0.29 5.42
CA THR A 131 -0.20 -1.42 6.37
C THR A 131 -1.63 -1.82 6.78
N HIS A 132 -2.43 -2.16 5.77
CA HIS A 132 -3.89 -2.31 5.83
C HIS A 132 -4.43 -3.45 6.70
N HIS A 133 -3.59 -4.38 7.16
CA HIS A 133 -4.01 -5.49 8.02
C HIS A 133 -4.00 -5.15 9.50
N GLY A 134 -3.34 -4.06 9.90
CA GLY A 134 -3.18 -3.70 11.31
C GLY A 134 -4.54 -3.59 12.01
N ARG A 135 -4.69 -4.26 13.15
CA ARG A 135 -5.93 -4.23 13.94
C ARG A 135 -5.78 -3.23 15.08
N ALA A 136 -6.89 -2.71 15.60
CA ALA A 136 -6.88 -1.71 16.66
C ALA A 136 -6.10 -2.18 17.90
N ASP A 137 -6.14 -3.49 18.21
CA ASP A 137 -5.60 -4.04 19.45
C ASP A 137 -4.53 -5.12 19.24
N ARG A 138 -4.05 -5.36 18.01
CA ARG A 138 -3.06 -6.42 17.73
C ARG A 138 -2.40 -6.26 16.36
N ALA A 139 -1.21 -6.85 16.22
CA ALA A 139 -0.54 -6.97 14.93
C ALA A 139 -1.20 -8.06 14.05
N SER A 140 -1.17 -7.88 12.74
CA SER A 140 -1.68 -8.85 11.76
C SER A 140 -0.98 -8.66 10.41
N GLY A 141 -0.63 -9.76 9.73
CA GLY A 141 -0.08 -9.69 8.36
C GLY A 141 1.10 -8.75 8.19
N PHE A 142 2.11 -8.83 9.06
CA PHE A 142 3.26 -7.92 9.06
C PHE A 142 2.96 -6.46 9.44
N CYS A 143 1.70 -6.12 9.75
CA CYS A 143 1.25 -4.76 10.05
C CYS A 143 1.06 -4.54 11.56
N TYR A 144 1.79 -3.57 12.13
CA TYR A 144 1.72 -3.24 13.56
C TYR A 144 0.80 -2.06 13.84
N PHE A 145 0.91 -0.97 13.09
CA PHE A 145 0.02 0.19 13.18
C PHE A 145 -0.61 0.43 11.82
N ASN A 146 -1.94 0.40 11.73
CA ASN A 146 -2.71 0.64 10.51
C ASN A 146 -2.62 2.12 10.09
N ASP A 147 -1.59 2.45 9.31
CA ASP A 147 -1.38 3.81 8.82
C ASP A 147 -2.45 4.31 7.83
N PRO A 148 -3.09 3.47 6.98
CA PRO A 148 -4.23 3.92 6.18
C PRO A 148 -5.37 4.44 7.06
N VAL A 149 -5.75 3.71 8.11
CA VAL A 149 -6.81 4.14 9.04
C VAL A 149 -6.45 5.45 9.71
N LEU A 150 -5.21 5.60 10.19
CA LEU A 150 -4.77 6.84 10.83
C LEU A 150 -4.76 8.03 9.87
N GLY A 151 -4.32 7.84 8.62
CA GLY A 151 -4.38 8.87 7.58
C GLY A 151 -5.83 9.27 7.22
N ILE A 152 -6.73 8.29 7.10
CA ILE A 152 -8.16 8.53 6.84
C ILE A 152 -8.79 9.28 8.01
N LEU A 153 -8.54 8.87 9.26
CA LEU A 153 -9.05 9.57 10.45
C LEU A 153 -8.53 11.01 10.52
N ALA A 154 -7.26 11.26 10.19
CA ALA A 154 -6.70 12.62 10.12
C ALA A 154 -7.37 13.48 9.03
N LEU A 155 -7.76 12.89 7.89
CA LEU A 155 -8.57 13.58 6.87
C LEU A 155 -10.00 13.87 7.38
N LEU A 156 -10.63 12.92 8.08
CA LEU A 156 -11.96 13.14 8.69
C LEU A 156 -11.92 14.22 9.77
N ASP A 157 -10.86 14.26 10.57
CA ASP A 157 -10.64 15.27 11.62
C ASP A 157 -10.48 16.70 11.02
N GLN A 158 -10.17 16.82 9.72
CA GLN A 158 -10.21 18.09 8.96
C GLN A 158 -11.61 18.45 8.44
N GLY A 159 -12.64 17.67 8.79
CA GLY A 159 -14.03 17.92 8.38
C GLY A 159 -14.39 17.35 7.01
N LEU A 160 -13.61 16.39 6.48
CA LEU A 160 -14.05 15.63 5.32
C LEU A 160 -15.13 14.62 5.73
N GLU A 161 -16.09 14.40 4.84
CA GLU A 161 -17.25 13.54 5.04
C GLU A 161 -17.35 12.44 3.98
N ARG A 162 -16.49 12.46 2.95
CA ARG A 162 -16.49 11.45 1.87
C ARG A 162 -15.07 11.12 1.45
N ILE A 163 -14.55 10.01 1.97
CA ILE A 163 -13.23 9.48 1.65
C ILE A 163 -13.40 8.18 0.88
N TYR A 164 -12.81 8.13 -0.31
CA TYR A 164 -12.81 6.94 -1.15
C TYR A 164 -11.50 6.20 -0.97
N TYR A 165 -11.52 5.10 -0.22
CA TYR A 165 -10.38 4.22 -0.01
C TYR A 165 -10.40 3.12 -1.07
N VAL A 166 -9.38 3.09 -1.93
CA VAL A 166 -9.22 2.04 -2.95
C VAL A 166 -7.93 1.29 -2.66
N ASP A 167 -8.02 -0.03 -2.63
CA ASP A 167 -6.93 -0.94 -2.31
C ASP A 167 -6.73 -1.92 -3.46
N VAL A 168 -5.53 -1.90 -4.06
CA VAL A 168 -5.13 -2.80 -5.15
C VAL A 168 -3.96 -3.72 -4.76
N ASP A 169 -3.74 -3.91 -3.46
CA ASP A 169 -2.93 -5.00 -2.94
C ASP A 169 -3.50 -6.35 -3.34
N ALA A 170 -2.66 -7.37 -3.47
CA ALA A 170 -3.15 -8.72 -3.72
C ALA A 170 -3.96 -9.30 -2.55
N HIS A 171 -3.84 -8.75 -1.35
CA HIS A 171 -4.56 -9.20 -0.15
C HIS A 171 -5.70 -8.25 0.19
N HIS A 172 -6.78 -8.79 0.75
CA HIS A 172 -7.91 -7.98 1.19
C HIS A 172 -7.48 -6.99 2.29
N GLY A 173 -7.84 -5.71 2.13
CA GLY A 173 -7.63 -4.62 3.09
C GLY A 173 -8.51 -4.71 4.35
N ASP A 174 -8.51 -5.87 5.00
CA ASP A 174 -9.39 -6.29 6.08
C ASP A 174 -9.33 -5.41 7.34
N GLY A 175 -8.18 -4.85 7.68
CA GLY A 175 -8.03 -3.93 8.82
C GLY A 175 -8.70 -2.57 8.56
N VAL A 176 -8.66 -2.09 7.32
CA VAL A 176 -9.27 -0.82 6.92
C VAL A 176 -10.79 -0.98 6.77
N GLU A 177 -11.24 -2.08 6.16
CA GLU A 177 -12.67 -2.42 6.07
C GLU A 177 -13.30 -2.50 7.46
N ASP A 178 -12.74 -3.28 8.39
CA ASP A 178 -13.28 -3.42 9.74
C ASP A 178 -13.30 -2.08 10.50
N ALA A 179 -12.29 -1.23 10.30
CA ALA A 179 -12.19 0.07 10.98
C ALA A 179 -13.31 1.05 10.59
N PHE A 180 -13.82 0.95 9.36
CA PHE A 180 -14.84 1.85 8.82
C PHE A 180 -16.16 1.15 8.48
N ALA A 181 -16.32 -0.10 8.91
CA ALA A 181 -17.50 -0.93 8.61
C ALA A 181 -18.83 -0.22 8.89
N THR A 182 -18.88 0.67 9.88
CA THR A 182 -20.08 1.41 10.29
C THR A 182 -19.97 2.93 10.09
N ASP A 183 -18.99 3.42 9.33
CA ASP A 183 -18.79 4.85 9.05
C ASP A 183 -19.14 5.15 7.59
N ASP A 184 -20.29 5.79 7.37
CA ASP A 184 -20.82 6.13 6.04
C ASP A 184 -20.00 7.20 5.30
N ARG A 185 -19.02 7.81 5.97
CA ARG A 185 -18.11 8.78 5.38
C ARG A 185 -16.97 8.13 4.59
N VAL A 186 -16.74 6.83 4.75
CA VAL A 186 -15.62 6.12 4.12
C VAL A 186 -16.12 4.96 3.29
N LEU A 187 -15.96 5.04 1.97
CA LEU A 187 -16.24 3.93 1.06
C LEU A 187 -14.93 3.15 0.82
N THR A 188 -14.87 1.89 1.27
CA THR A 188 -13.75 1.00 1.04
C THR A 188 -13.99 0.13 -0.19
N VAL A 189 -13.00 0.03 -1.06
CA VAL A 189 -13.03 -0.83 -2.24
C VAL A 189 -11.72 -1.58 -2.35
N SER A 190 -11.77 -2.91 -2.35
CA SER A 190 -10.57 -3.74 -2.40
C SER A 190 -10.63 -4.72 -3.57
N VAL A 191 -9.62 -4.67 -4.44
CA VAL A 191 -9.39 -5.63 -5.52
C VAL A 191 -8.26 -6.53 -5.11
N HIS A 192 -8.57 -7.78 -4.75
CA HIS A 192 -7.62 -8.70 -4.13
C HIS A 192 -7.80 -10.13 -4.65
N GLU A 193 -6.82 -11.00 -4.43
CA GLU A 193 -6.91 -12.39 -4.86
C GLU A 193 -7.95 -13.18 -4.04
N GLY A 194 -8.92 -13.78 -4.72
CA GLY A 194 -9.94 -14.61 -4.10
C GLY A 194 -9.36 -15.87 -3.44
N GLY A 195 -9.78 -16.16 -2.21
CA GLY A 195 -9.34 -17.34 -1.46
C GLY A 195 -7.89 -17.25 -0.94
N ARG A 196 -7.27 -16.07 -0.99
CA ARG A 196 -5.98 -15.78 -0.38
C ARG A 196 -6.16 -15.37 1.10
N TRP A 197 -5.10 -15.52 1.90
CA TRP A 197 -5.05 -14.88 3.22
C TRP A 197 -5.37 -13.37 3.06
N PRO A 198 -6.12 -12.71 3.97
CA PRO A 198 -6.61 -13.17 5.28
C PRO A 198 -7.87 -14.05 5.25
N TYR A 199 -8.31 -14.52 4.08
CA TYR A 199 -9.52 -15.34 3.89
C TYR A 199 -10.84 -14.60 4.22
N THR A 200 -10.83 -13.28 4.05
CA THR A 200 -11.99 -12.38 4.08
C THR A 200 -12.13 -11.67 2.72
N GLY A 201 -13.04 -10.71 2.57
CA GLY A 201 -13.23 -9.99 1.31
C GLY A 201 -14.08 -10.77 0.29
N ALA A 202 -15.04 -11.55 0.76
CA ALA A 202 -16.02 -12.18 -0.12
C ALA A 202 -16.82 -11.09 -0.88
N VAL A 203 -17.25 -11.37 -2.11
CA VAL A 203 -17.95 -10.37 -2.94
C VAL A 203 -19.28 -9.93 -2.33
N GLU A 204 -19.89 -10.77 -1.48
CA GLU A 204 -21.11 -10.50 -0.72
C GLU A 204 -20.85 -9.68 0.55
N ASP A 205 -19.60 -9.59 1.01
CA ASP A 205 -19.27 -8.77 2.17
C ASP A 205 -19.33 -7.29 1.80
N ARG A 206 -20.24 -6.59 2.47
CA ARG A 206 -20.50 -5.17 2.29
C ARG A 206 -20.15 -4.37 3.53
N ALA A 207 -19.65 -5.02 4.59
CA ALA A 207 -19.61 -4.45 5.93
C ALA A 207 -20.99 -3.82 6.29
N GLY A 208 -21.04 -2.53 6.63
CA GLY A 208 -22.28 -1.78 6.83
C GLY A 208 -22.87 -1.11 5.57
N GLY A 209 -22.60 -1.67 4.38
CA GLY A 209 -23.02 -1.11 3.07
C GLY A 209 -21.94 -0.27 2.38
N MET A 210 -20.86 0.03 3.09
CA MET A 210 -19.78 0.93 2.68
C MET A 210 -18.51 0.20 2.22
N ALA A 211 -18.57 -1.11 2.04
CA ALA A 211 -17.50 -1.88 1.43
C ALA A 211 -17.89 -2.46 0.06
N ARG A 212 -16.92 -2.54 -0.85
CA ARG A 212 -17.01 -3.26 -2.12
C ARG A 212 -15.77 -4.13 -2.31
N ASN A 213 -15.96 -5.43 -2.14
CA ASN A 213 -14.91 -6.42 -2.32
C ASN A 213 -14.96 -7.06 -3.69
N LEU A 214 -13.80 -7.12 -4.35
CA LEU A 214 -13.60 -7.71 -5.67
C LEU A 214 -12.57 -8.84 -5.59
N PRO A 215 -12.95 -10.05 -5.14
CA PRO A 215 -12.07 -11.21 -5.10
C PRO A 215 -11.80 -11.75 -6.51
N VAL A 216 -10.65 -11.41 -7.08
CA VAL A 216 -10.26 -11.76 -8.45
C VAL A 216 -9.53 -13.11 -8.53
N PRO A 217 -9.65 -13.86 -9.64
CA PRO A 217 -9.04 -15.18 -9.77
C PRO A 217 -7.53 -15.12 -10.01
N GLU A 218 -6.83 -16.23 -9.74
CA GLU A 218 -5.43 -16.41 -10.12
C GLU A 218 -5.20 -16.11 -11.62
N GLY A 219 -4.01 -15.60 -11.95
CA GLY A 219 -3.69 -15.13 -13.30
C GLY A 219 -4.40 -13.85 -13.72
N PHE A 220 -4.97 -13.08 -12.78
CA PHE A 220 -5.58 -11.77 -13.04
C PHE A 220 -4.64 -10.86 -13.83
N ASN A 221 -5.09 -10.42 -15.00
CA ASN A 221 -4.24 -9.78 -16.01
C ASN A 221 -4.61 -8.30 -16.24
N ASP A 222 -3.79 -7.59 -17.02
CA ASP A 222 -3.93 -6.13 -17.19
C ASP A 222 -5.29 -5.72 -17.79
N SER A 223 -5.81 -6.50 -18.73
CA SER A 223 -7.12 -6.23 -19.36
C SER A 223 -8.28 -6.41 -18.40
N GLU A 224 -8.14 -7.31 -17.42
CA GLU A 224 -9.13 -7.50 -16.36
C GLU A 224 -9.07 -6.39 -15.30
N MET A 225 -7.87 -5.90 -14.97
CA MET A 225 -7.71 -4.71 -14.13
C MET A 225 -8.34 -3.48 -14.80
N ASP A 226 -8.10 -3.28 -16.09
CA ASP A 226 -8.74 -2.23 -16.87
C ASP A 226 -10.27 -2.33 -16.84
N ALA A 227 -10.83 -3.54 -16.97
CA ALA A 227 -12.26 -3.75 -16.89
C ALA A 227 -12.83 -3.38 -15.51
N ILE A 228 -12.14 -3.74 -14.41
CA ILE A 228 -12.54 -3.36 -13.05
C ILE A 228 -12.41 -1.85 -12.84
N LEU A 229 -11.33 -1.23 -13.32
CA LEU A 229 -11.12 0.22 -13.24
C LEU A 229 -12.27 0.99 -13.90
N GLU A 230 -12.58 0.66 -15.14
CA GLU A 230 -13.58 1.38 -15.94
C GLU A 230 -15.03 1.08 -15.52
N ARG A 231 -15.33 -0.15 -15.10
CA ARG A 231 -16.69 -0.58 -14.79
C ARG A 231 -17.05 -0.47 -13.32
N VAL A 232 -16.08 -0.42 -12.41
CA VAL A 232 -16.32 -0.40 -10.96
C VAL A 232 -15.63 0.79 -10.29
N LEU A 233 -14.30 0.86 -10.32
CA LEU A 233 -13.57 1.82 -9.48
C LEU A 233 -13.89 3.28 -9.83
N LEU A 234 -13.91 3.61 -11.13
CA LEU A 234 -14.27 4.95 -11.60
C LEU A 234 -15.75 5.27 -11.39
N PRO A 235 -16.73 4.42 -11.77
CA PRO A 235 -18.14 4.69 -11.51
C PRO A 235 -18.51 4.84 -10.02
N LEU A 236 -17.96 3.99 -9.15
CA LEU A 236 -18.19 4.09 -7.70
C LEU A 236 -17.65 5.42 -7.16
N GLY A 237 -16.40 5.76 -7.48
CA GLY A 237 -15.81 7.03 -7.04
C GLY A 237 -16.58 8.24 -7.56
N ARG A 238 -16.97 8.27 -8.84
CA ARG A 238 -17.77 9.36 -9.42
C ARG A 238 -19.13 9.51 -8.74
N THR A 239 -19.78 8.40 -8.41
CA THR A 239 -21.08 8.39 -7.73
C THR A 239 -20.95 8.85 -6.28
N PHE A 240 -19.91 8.38 -5.59
CA PHE A 240 -19.63 8.74 -4.20
C PHE A 240 -19.20 10.20 -4.04
N ARG A 241 -18.62 10.81 -5.08
CA ARG A 241 -18.13 12.22 -5.09
C ARG A 241 -17.18 12.51 -3.91
N PRO A 242 -16.05 11.81 -3.83
CA PRO A 242 -15.11 11.94 -2.72
C PRO A 242 -14.53 13.35 -2.60
N GLN A 243 -14.28 13.76 -1.36
CA GLN A 243 -13.46 14.93 -1.03
C GLN A 243 -11.98 14.57 -0.95
N ALA A 244 -11.66 13.29 -0.73
CA ALA A 244 -10.32 12.73 -0.84
C ALA A 244 -10.36 11.29 -1.37
N VAL A 245 -9.36 10.93 -2.16
CA VAL A 245 -9.03 9.55 -2.51
C VAL A 245 -7.83 9.12 -1.68
N VAL A 246 -7.92 7.95 -1.05
CA VAL A 246 -6.78 7.26 -0.44
C VAL A 246 -6.57 5.97 -1.23
N LEU A 247 -5.45 5.86 -1.92
CA LEU A 247 -5.14 4.74 -2.80
C LEU A 247 -3.98 3.93 -2.24
N GLN A 248 -4.23 2.69 -1.82
CA GLN A 248 -3.21 1.73 -1.43
C GLN A 248 -2.72 1.01 -2.71
N CYS A 249 -1.41 1.08 -2.96
CA CYS A 249 -0.75 0.56 -4.16
C CYS A 249 0.25 -0.55 -3.80
N GLY A 250 -0.23 -1.61 -3.15
CA GLY A 250 0.53 -2.85 -2.97
C GLY A 250 1.08 -3.35 -4.30
N ALA A 251 2.35 -3.77 -4.31
CA ALA A 251 3.04 -4.28 -5.50
C ALA A 251 3.06 -5.81 -5.56
N ASP A 252 2.38 -6.50 -4.66
CA ASP A 252 2.35 -7.96 -4.60
C ASP A 252 1.33 -8.60 -5.55
N GLY A 253 0.45 -7.82 -6.19
CA GLY A 253 -0.35 -8.26 -7.33
C GLY A 253 0.44 -8.38 -8.63
N LEU A 254 1.70 -7.96 -8.65
CA LEU A 254 2.58 -8.07 -9.80
C LEU A 254 3.01 -9.51 -10.02
N ALA A 255 3.10 -9.90 -11.29
CA ALA A 255 3.34 -11.28 -11.68
C ALA A 255 4.63 -11.93 -11.15
N ASP A 256 5.64 -11.12 -10.88
CA ASP A 256 6.96 -11.57 -10.42
C ASP A 256 7.07 -11.49 -8.89
N ASP A 257 6.00 -11.11 -8.18
CA ASP A 257 5.92 -11.18 -6.73
C ASP A 257 5.63 -12.62 -6.27
N PRO A 258 6.30 -13.12 -5.22
CA PRO A 258 6.14 -14.51 -4.81
C PRO A 258 4.95 -14.77 -3.88
N LEU A 259 4.21 -13.76 -3.40
CA LEU A 259 3.17 -13.94 -2.38
C LEU A 259 1.74 -13.91 -2.93
N SER A 260 1.53 -13.60 -4.20
CA SER A 260 0.25 -13.76 -4.88
C SER A 260 0.35 -14.67 -6.11
N ARG A 261 -0.79 -14.95 -6.75
CA ARG A 261 -0.86 -15.59 -8.07
C ARG A 261 -1.49 -14.66 -9.09
N LEU A 262 -1.57 -13.36 -8.79
CA LEU A 262 -1.99 -12.38 -9.77
C LEU A 262 -0.87 -12.20 -10.82
N ALA A 263 -1.22 -11.68 -11.98
CA ALA A 263 -0.33 -11.63 -13.12
C ALA A 263 -0.24 -10.23 -13.74
N LEU A 264 -0.36 -9.18 -12.92
CA LEU A 264 -0.33 -7.80 -13.39
C LEU A 264 1.07 -7.36 -13.79
N SER A 265 1.13 -6.46 -14.77
CA SER A 265 2.28 -5.59 -15.00
C SER A 265 2.21 -4.34 -14.11
N ASN A 266 3.36 -3.72 -13.81
CA ASN A 266 3.35 -2.45 -13.07
C ASN A 266 2.60 -1.31 -13.82
N ARG A 267 2.51 -1.38 -15.15
CA ARG A 267 1.74 -0.44 -15.97
C ARG A 267 0.24 -0.47 -15.65
N ALA A 268 -0.31 -1.63 -15.29
CA ALA A 268 -1.72 -1.73 -14.88
C ALA A 268 -1.98 -0.96 -13.58
N LEU A 269 -1.10 -1.09 -12.58
CA LEU A 269 -1.19 -0.34 -11.32
C LEU A 269 -1.02 1.17 -11.55
N TRP A 270 -0.07 1.57 -12.41
CA TRP A 270 0.14 2.96 -12.78
C TRP A 270 -1.08 3.58 -13.46
N ARG A 271 -1.78 2.82 -14.29
CA ARG A 271 -3.02 3.26 -14.93
C ARG A 271 -4.14 3.47 -13.91
N VAL A 272 -4.26 2.61 -12.91
CA VAL A 272 -5.19 2.81 -11.78
C VAL A 272 -4.86 4.10 -11.03
N VAL A 273 -3.59 4.32 -10.67
CA VAL A 273 -3.14 5.56 -10.00
C VAL A 273 -3.47 6.80 -10.82
N ALA A 274 -3.13 6.80 -12.11
CA ALA A 274 -3.38 7.93 -13.01
C ALA A 274 -4.88 8.26 -13.12
N ALA A 275 -5.73 7.23 -13.17
CA ALA A 275 -7.17 7.40 -13.33
C ALA A 275 -7.87 7.86 -12.04
N LEU A 276 -7.44 7.37 -10.87
CA LEU A 276 -8.11 7.64 -9.60
C LEU A 276 -7.66 8.93 -8.92
N ARG A 277 -6.42 9.39 -9.16
CA ARG A 277 -5.88 10.59 -8.48
C ARG A 277 -6.71 11.86 -8.72
N ASP A 278 -7.41 11.93 -9.85
CA ASP A 278 -8.17 13.11 -10.29
C ASP A 278 -9.66 13.05 -9.90
N LEU A 279 -10.10 12.00 -9.18
CA LEU A 279 -11.48 11.88 -8.73
C LEU A 279 -11.84 12.81 -7.55
N ALA A 280 -10.83 13.33 -6.86
CA ALA A 280 -10.99 14.22 -5.71
C ALA A 280 -9.92 15.31 -5.72
N PRO A 281 -10.16 16.46 -5.06
CA PRO A 281 -9.15 17.51 -4.91
C PRO A 281 -7.97 17.11 -4.02
N ARG A 282 -8.08 16.00 -3.28
CA ARG A 282 -7.05 15.46 -2.39
C ARG A 282 -6.79 14.00 -2.76
N CYS A 283 -5.54 13.65 -2.97
CA CYS A 283 -5.12 12.27 -3.22
C CYS A 283 -3.96 11.91 -2.31
N LEU A 284 -4.16 10.89 -1.48
CA LEU A 284 -3.10 10.22 -0.73
C LEU A 284 -2.86 8.86 -1.36
N VAL A 285 -1.66 8.66 -1.92
CA VAL A 285 -1.22 7.35 -2.40
C VAL A 285 -0.31 6.73 -1.36
N LEU A 286 -0.54 5.46 -1.04
CA LEU A 286 0.23 4.67 -0.09
C LEU A 286 0.95 3.53 -0.82
N GLY A 287 1.92 2.93 -0.15
CA GLY A 287 2.51 1.65 -0.55
C GLY A 287 1.55 0.48 -0.29
N GLY A 288 2.06 -0.57 0.35
CA GLY A 288 1.32 -1.80 0.60
C GLY A 288 2.23 -3.01 0.75
N GLY A 289 1.79 -4.17 0.25
CA GLY A 289 2.57 -5.38 0.02
C GLY A 289 3.58 -5.23 -1.14
N GLY A 290 4.43 -6.24 -1.33
CA GLY A 290 5.47 -6.27 -2.36
C GLY A 290 6.79 -6.83 -1.82
N TYR A 291 7.15 -8.03 -2.27
CA TYR A 291 8.10 -8.94 -1.64
C TYR A 291 9.21 -9.41 -2.60
N ASN A 292 9.19 -8.91 -3.84
CA ASN A 292 10.33 -8.95 -4.76
C ASN A 292 10.94 -7.53 -4.89
N PRO A 293 12.19 -7.29 -4.45
CA PRO A 293 12.77 -5.95 -4.32
C PRO A 293 12.88 -5.19 -5.64
N TRP A 294 13.05 -5.89 -6.78
CA TRP A 294 13.07 -5.25 -8.09
C TRP A 294 11.66 -4.83 -8.52
N THR A 295 10.66 -5.69 -8.36
CA THR A 295 9.28 -5.39 -8.78
C THR A 295 8.68 -4.22 -7.99
N VAL A 296 8.79 -4.26 -6.65
CA VAL A 296 8.27 -3.22 -5.77
C VAL A 296 8.97 -1.89 -5.99
N GLY A 297 10.31 -1.88 -6.10
CA GLY A 297 11.08 -0.67 -6.35
C GLY A 297 10.71 0.00 -7.67
N ARG A 298 10.67 -0.77 -8.77
CA ARG A 298 10.29 -0.28 -10.10
C ARG A 298 8.85 0.22 -10.14
N CYS A 299 7.91 -0.55 -9.57
CA CYS A 299 6.51 -0.18 -9.51
C CYS A 299 6.31 1.14 -8.75
N TRP A 300 6.86 1.24 -7.54
CA TRP A 300 6.69 2.42 -6.69
C TRP A 300 7.42 3.66 -7.22
N ALA A 301 8.56 3.52 -7.88
CA ALA A 301 9.21 4.63 -8.58
C ALA A 301 8.37 5.12 -9.76
N GLY A 302 7.72 4.20 -10.50
CA GLY A 302 6.80 4.54 -11.58
C GLY A 302 5.49 5.18 -11.09
N VAL A 303 4.98 4.78 -9.92
CA VAL A 303 3.87 5.49 -9.25
C VAL A 303 4.23 6.96 -9.04
N TRP A 304 5.42 7.23 -8.49
CA TRP A 304 5.90 8.61 -8.31
C TRP A 304 6.01 9.39 -9.63
N ALA A 305 6.56 8.78 -10.68
CA ALA A 305 6.63 9.38 -12.01
C ALA A 305 5.24 9.75 -12.54
N VAL A 306 4.30 8.81 -12.49
CA VAL A 306 2.92 9.04 -12.95
C VAL A 306 2.26 10.17 -12.19
N LEU A 307 2.42 10.24 -10.86
CA LEU A 307 1.87 11.34 -10.05
C LEU A 307 2.42 12.71 -10.49
N ASN A 308 3.64 12.76 -11.03
CA ASN A 308 4.25 13.96 -11.61
C ASN A 308 3.94 14.18 -13.10
N GLY A 309 3.06 13.37 -13.69
CA GLY A 309 2.69 13.47 -15.11
C GLY A 309 3.78 12.96 -16.06
N ILE A 310 4.70 12.14 -15.57
CA ILE A 310 5.78 11.52 -16.35
C ILE A 310 5.32 10.12 -16.77
N ASP A 311 5.41 9.80 -18.06
CA ASP A 311 5.24 8.44 -18.55
C ASP A 311 6.56 7.65 -18.36
N PRO A 312 6.60 6.62 -17.49
CA PRO A 312 7.83 5.88 -17.24
C PRO A 312 8.29 5.12 -18.50
N PRO A 313 9.56 5.26 -18.91
CA PRO A 313 10.08 4.53 -20.06
C PRO A 313 10.18 3.03 -19.75
N GLU A 314 10.18 2.20 -20.80
CA GLU A 314 10.44 0.75 -20.63
C GLU A 314 11.85 0.53 -20.10
N THR A 315 12.87 1.01 -20.79
CA THR A 315 14.27 0.90 -20.37
C THR A 315 14.78 2.22 -19.82
N ALA A 316 15.66 2.13 -18.83
CA ALA A 316 16.25 3.30 -18.20
C ALA A 316 17.68 3.00 -17.73
N PRO A 317 18.71 3.33 -18.52
CA PRO A 317 20.10 3.12 -18.13
C PRO A 317 20.47 3.75 -16.78
N ALA A 318 19.83 4.88 -16.42
CA ALA A 318 20.03 5.55 -15.14
C ALA A 318 19.52 4.76 -13.93
N ALA A 319 18.58 3.83 -14.12
CA ALA A 319 18.06 2.96 -13.07
C ALA A 319 18.96 1.74 -12.79
N GLU A 320 19.73 1.29 -13.79
CA GLU A 320 20.51 0.05 -13.70
C GLU A 320 21.47 0.00 -12.51
N PRO A 321 22.22 1.06 -12.14
CA PRO A 321 23.10 1.01 -10.98
C PRO A 321 22.35 0.69 -9.68
N VAL A 322 21.14 1.25 -9.51
CA VAL A 322 20.30 0.99 -8.34
C VAL A 322 19.78 -0.46 -8.38
N LEU A 323 19.26 -0.91 -9.53
CA LEU A 323 18.69 -2.25 -9.69
C LEU A 323 19.75 -3.36 -9.55
N ARG A 324 20.95 -3.16 -10.11
CA ARG A 324 22.06 -4.12 -10.04
C ARG A 324 22.70 -4.20 -8.65
N ALA A 325 22.53 -3.18 -7.82
CA ALA A 325 22.99 -3.19 -6.43
C ALA A 325 22.05 -3.98 -5.49
N LEU A 326 20.82 -4.30 -5.92
CA LEU A 326 19.88 -5.07 -5.12
C LEU A 326 20.34 -6.52 -4.97
N SER A 327 19.96 -7.11 -3.84
CA SER A 327 20.15 -8.54 -3.58
C SER A 327 18.93 -9.11 -2.91
N TRP A 328 18.69 -10.40 -3.14
CA TRP A 328 17.57 -11.10 -2.54
C TRP A 328 17.95 -12.55 -2.24
N HIS A 329 17.70 -12.99 -1.01
CA HIS A 329 18.14 -14.31 -0.55
C HIS A 329 17.36 -15.48 -1.17
N ARG A 330 16.22 -15.23 -1.82
CA ARG A 330 15.43 -16.27 -2.50
C ARG A 330 16.12 -16.76 -3.78
N ALA A 331 15.72 -17.94 -4.25
CA ALA A 331 16.32 -18.56 -5.44
C ALA A 331 16.27 -17.65 -6.68
N ALA A 332 15.13 -17.00 -6.94
CA ALA A 332 14.96 -16.04 -8.02
C ALA A 332 15.90 -14.82 -7.89
N GLY A 333 16.33 -14.48 -6.67
CA GLY A 333 17.28 -13.39 -6.41
C GLY A 333 18.74 -13.73 -6.66
N ARG A 334 19.10 -15.02 -6.76
CA ARG A 334 20.48 -15.44 -7.05
C ARG A 334 20.85 -15.26 -8.52
N HIS A 335 19.86 -15.38 -9.40
CA HIS A 335 19.98 -15.20 -10.84
C HIS A 335 18.77 -14.39 -11.33
N PRO A 336 18.69 -13.10 -11.00
CA PRO A 336 17.57 -12.26 -11.41
C PRO A 336 17.50 -12.20 -12.94
N PRO A 337 16.31 -12.30 -13.54
CA PRO A 337 16.13 -12.07 -14.98
C PRO A 337 16.65 -10.69 -15.39
N GLU A 338 17.30 -10.61 -16.55
CA GLU A 338 17.85 -9.33 -17.05
C GLU A 338 16.83 -8.18 -17.09
N PRO A 339 15.54 -8.39 -17.43
CA PRO A 339 14.55 -7.32 -17.37
C PRO A 339 14.42 -6.67 -15.99
N TRP A 340 14.58 -7.42 -14.88
CA TRP A 340 14.54 -6.83 -13.54
C TRP A 340 15.68 -5.84 -13.29
N LEU A 341 16.78 -5.98 -14.03
CA LEU A 341 17.98 -5.16 -13.87
C LEU A 341 18.03 -3.97 -14.83
N THR A 342 17.22 -3.98 -15.90
CA THR A 342 17.38 -3.09 -17.06
C THR A 342 16.11 -2.33 -17.45
N THR A 343 14.94 -2.74 -16.96
CA THR A 343 13.67 -2.05 -17.25
C THR A 343 13.12 -1.35 -16.02
N ILE A 344 12.31 -0.31 -16.25
CA ILE A 344 11.42 0.28 -15.25
C ILE A 344 10.00 -0.21 -15.48
N ALA A 345 9.50 -0.08 -16.71
CA ALA A 345 8.16 -0.56 -17.04
C ALA A 345 8.21 -2.04 -17.44
N ASP A 346 7.31 -2.84 -16.86
CA ASP A 346 7.11 -4.20 -17.29
C ASP A 346 6.39 -4.21 -18.65
N ARG A 347 6.58 -5.29 -19.41
CA ARG A 347 5.77 -5.52 -20.62
C ARG A 347 4.31 -5.69 -20.20
N PRO A 348 3.35 -5.06 -20.91
CA PRO A 348 1.94 -5.30 -20.65
C PRO A 348 1.60 -6.79 -20.73
N ARG A 349 0.66 -7.20 -19.89
CA ARG A 349 0.15 -8.57 -19.81
C ARG A 349 -1.35 -8.59 -20.11
N PRO A 350 -1.77 -8.26 -21.36
CA PRO A 350 -3.17 -8.30 -21.73
C PRO A 350 -3.66 -9.74 -21.82
N GLY A 351 -4.97 -9.91 -21.72
CA GLY A 351 -5.63 -11.20 -21.83
C GLY A 351 -7.14 -11.04 -22.03
N PRO A 352 -7.88 -12.15 -22.17
CA PRO A 352 -9.33 -12.08 -22.15
C PRO A 352 -9.83 -11.59 -20.78
N VAL A 353 -10.92 -10.83 -20.77
CA VAL A 353 -11.67 -10.56 -19.55
C VAL A 353 -12.52 -11.80 -19.25
N ARG A 354 -12.11 -12.61 -18.27
CA ARG A 354 -12.75 -13.90 -18.00
C ARG A 354 -14.13 -13.73 -17.37
N ASP A 355 -15.02 -14.70 -17.61
CA ASP A 355 -16.37 -14.74 -17.03
C ASP A 355 -16.37 -14.62 -15.50
N ALA A 356 -15.36 -15.19 -14.83
CA ALA A 356 -15.20 -15.06 -13.39
C ALA A 356 -15.03 -13.60 -12.93
N VAL A 357 -14.26 -12.79 -13.68
CA VAL A 357 -14.09 -11.35 -13.40
C VAL A 357 -15.36 -10.58 -13.72
N ILE A 358 -16.03 -10.92 -14.83
CA ILE A 358 -17.32 -10.32 -15.18
C ILE A 358 -18.36 -10.58 -14.08
N ALA A 359 -18.41 -11.80 -13.55
CA ALA A 359 -19.30 -12.16 -12.45
C ALA A 359 -19.00 -11.36 -11.17
N VAL A 360 -17.72 -11.14 -10.83
CA VAL A 360 -17.32 -10.28 -9.70
C VAL A 360 -17.77 -8.83 -9.92
N ILE A 361 -17.56 -8.27 -11.11
CA ILE A 361 -18.01 -6.91 -11.46
C ILE A 361 -19.54 -6.80 -11.30
N ASP A 362 -20.29 -7.72 -11.90
CA ASP A 362 -21.75 -7.68 -11.88
C ASP A 362 -22.29 -7.88 -10.46
N SER A 363 -21.68 -8.74 -9.66
CA SER A 363 -22.02 -8.91 -8.24
C SER A 363 -21.69 -7.69 -7.40
N THR A 364 -20.59 -6.98 -7.68
CA THR A 364 -20.20 -5.76 -6.94
C THR A 364 -21.16 -4.60 -7.19
N LEU A 365 -21.71 -4.50 -8.40
CA LEU A 365 -22.62 -3.43 -8.81
C LEU A 365 -24.09 -3.69 -8.47
N ARG A 366 -24.46 -4.93 -8.14
CA ARG A 366 -25.79 -5.24 -7.60
C ARG A 366 -25.93 -4.63 -6.20
N THR A 367 -26.81 -3.62 -6.10
CA THR A 367 -27.24 -2.95 -4.87
C THR A 367 -28.03 -3.86 -3.96
#